data_AF-A0A8B8M0I9-F1
#
_entry.id   AF-A0A8B8M0I9-F1
#
_cell.length_a   1.000
_cell.length_b   1.000
_cell.length_c   1.000
_cell.angle_alpha   90.00
_cell.angle_beta   90.00
_cell.angle_gamma   90.00
#
_symmetry.space_group_name_H-M   'P 1'
#
loop_
_entity.id
_entity.type
_entity.pdbx_description
1 polymer ?
#
loop_
_entity_poly.entity_id
_entity_poly.type
_entity_poly.pdbx_seq_one_letter_code
_entity_poly.pdbx_strand_id
1 'polypeptide(L)'
;MRSRGSQSRLSGHSFGSRVSVLMLAMVATMATIYVAGRLWQDAESRAYLIEELEKKTGQGHLAVSVDDTLKIIACREQHKKLSALEMELAAARQEGFVPKHFSGNDGKHATKKVLSVIGIMTTFGRKKNRDAIRKAWMQTGTAMKKLADKKGIIVRFVIGRSANHGDNLDKEVETESSQTNDFIILDNQVETSEEKAKKIKSFFIYAVDNWDAEFYAKVNDDVYVNLDGFGGVLTSYLDKPRAYIGCMKSGEVFSEPTNKWHEPDWWKFGDRKSKIYQIYCYDTLSKYILFPLYEFFDELMQQ
;
A
#
# COMPACT_ATOMS: atom_id res chain seq x y z
N MET A 1 52.01 29.61 -61.50
CA MET A 1 50.88 30.42 -60.99
C MET A 1 49.79 29.49 -60.49
N ARG A 2 49.14 29.88 -59.38
CA ARG A 2 48.05 29.18 -58.67
C ARG A 2 46.93 28.67 -59.59
N SER A 3 46.37 27.49 -59.29
CA SER A 3 45.03 27.38 -58.69
C SER A 3 44.58 25.91 -58.55
N ARG A 4 43.87 25.66 -57.45
CA ARG A 4 43.31 24.40 -56.92
C ARG A 4 41.81 24.36 -57.27
N GLY A 5 41.22 23.17 -57.39
CA GLY A 5 39.76 22.97 -57.39
C GLY A 5 39.36 21.70 -58.14
N SER A 6 39.40 20.53 -57.48
CA SER A 6 38.27 19.93 -56.73
C SER A 6 37.44 18.98 -57.61
N GLN A 7 37.70 17.68 -57.44
CA GLN A 7 36.89 16.58 -57.97
C GLN A 7 35.63 16.39 -57.15
N SER A 8 34.50 16.11 -57.81
CA SER A 8 33.44 15.28 -57.25
C SER A 8 32.82 14.42 -58.37
N ARG A 9 33.38 13.22 -58.55
CA ARG A 9 32.73 12.12 -59.26
C ARG A 9 31.82 11.40 -58.26
N LEU A 10 30.50 11.56 -58.40
CA LEU A 10 29.53 10.63 -57.83
C LEU A 10 29.67 9.30 -58.57
N SER A 11 30.19 8.29 -57.88
CA SER A 11 30.38 6.94 -58.39
C SER A 11 29.30 6.01 -57.86
N GLY A 12 28.63 5.36 -58.82
CA GLY A 12 28.05 4.01 -58.79
C GLY A 12 27.42 3.48 -57.50
N HIS A 13 26.09 3.38 -57.50
CA HIS A 13 25.39 2.37 -56.69
C HIS A 13 25.68 0.98 -57.30
N SER A 14 26.56 0.23 -56.65
CA SER A 14 26.87 -1.16 -56.96
C SER A 14 25.95 -2.10 -56.19
N PHE A 15 25.15 -2.86 -56.93
CA PHE A 15 24.57 -4.18 -56.61
C PHE A 15 24.78 -4.70 -55.17
N GLY A 16 23.79 -4.44 -54.30
CA GLY A 16 23.52 -5.29 -53.14
C GLY A 16 23.08 -6.67 -53.64
N SER A 17 23.91 -7.69 -53.39
CA SER A 17 23.74 -9.08 -53.79
C SER A 17 22.28 -9.55 -53.72
N ARG A 18 21.77 -10.14 -54.81
CA ARG A 18 20.43 -10.78 -54.87
C ARG A 18 20.19 -11.73 -53.68
N VAL A 19 21.25 -12.30 -53.12
CA VAL A 19 21.22 -13.16 -51.92
C VAL A 19 20.82 -12.38 -50.65
N SER A 20 21.26 -11.13 -50.49
CA SER A 20 20.88 -10.27 -49.36
C SER A 20 19.40 -9.91 -49.38
N VAL A 21 18.86 -9.59 -50.56
CA VAL A 21 17.42 -9.32 -50.74
C VAL A 21 16.60 -10.58 -50.45
N LEU A 22 17.06 -11.75 -50.90
CA LEU A 22 16.40 -13.03 -50.61
C LEU A 22 16.41 -13.38 -49.12
N MET A 23 17.52 -13.14 -48.42
CA MET A 23 17.62 -13.36 -46.97
C MET A 23 16.71 -12.40 -46.19
N LEU A 24 16.69 -11.12 -46.54
CA LEU A 24 15.78 -10.13 -45.95
C LEU A 24 14.30 -10.49 -46.19
N ALA A 25 13.97 -10.98 -47.39
CA ALA A 25 12.62 -11.46 -47.70
C ALA A 25 12.23 -12.70 -46.88
N MET A 26 13.16 -13.65 -46.67
CA MET A 26 12.91 -14.80 -45.79
C MET A 26 12.68 -14.38 -44.33
N VAL A 27 13.50 -13.47 -43.80
CA VAL A 27 13.31 -12.99 -42.41
C VAL A 27 12.00 -12.20 -42.28
N ALA A 28 11.66 -11.36 -43.26
CA ALA A 28 10.42 -10.61 -43.26
C ALA A 28 9.19 -11.53 -43.30
N THR A 29 9.23 -12.59 -44.12
CA THR A 29 8.13 -13.57 -44.20
C THR A 29 8.00 -14.41 -42.93
N MET A 30 9.10 -14.80 -42.28
CA MET A 30 9.01 -15.45 -40.97
C MET A 30 8.45 -14.52 -39.90
N ALA A 31 8.83 -13.24 -39.91
CA ALA A 31 8.30 -12.25 -38.97
C ALA A 31 6.80 -12.01 -39.18
N THR A 32 6.31 -11.94 -40.42
CA THR A 32 4.88 -11.78 -40.69
C THR A 32 4.08 -13.02 -40.28
N ILE A 33 4.60 -14.23 -40.52
CA ILE A 33 3.97 -15.47 -40.06
C ILE A 33 3.92 -15.53 -38.53
N TYR A 34 5.00 -15.13 -37.85
CA TYR A 34 5.04 -15.08 -36.39
C TYR A 34 4.02 -14.08 -35.81
N VAL A 35 3.97 -12.87 -36.36
CA VAL A 35 2.99 -11.86 -35.93
C VAL A 35 1.56 -12.31 -36.22
N ALA A 36 1.30 -12.88 -37.41
CA ALA A 36 -0.01 -13.43 -37.74
C ALA A 36 -0.42 -14.58 -36.80
N GLY A 37 0.52 -15.46 -36.44
CA GLY A 37 0.28 -16.53 -35.46
C GLY A 37 -0.03 -16.00 -34.06
N ARG A 38 0.66 -14.94 -33.62
CA ARG A 38 0.38 -14.28 -32.33
C ARG A 38 -0.98 -13.58 -32.34
N LEU A 39 -1.34 -12.92 -33.45
CA LEU A 39 -2.65 -12.31 -33.62
C LEU A 39 -3.78 -13.35 -33.67
N TRP A 40 -3.54 -14.50 -34.30
CA TRP A 40 -4.48 -15.62 -34.32
C TRP A 40 -4.71 -16.21 -32.93
N GLN A 41 -3.64 -16.45 -32.16
CA GLN A 41 -3.74 -16.91 -30.77
C GLN A 41 -4.46 -15.90 -29.86
N ASP A 42 -4.23 -14.60 -30.06
CA ASP A 42 -4.96 -13.55 -29.35
C ASP A 42 -6.45 -13.54 -29.72
N ALA A 43 -6.77 -13.74 -31.00
CA ALA A 43 -8.15 -13.83 -31.48
C ALA A 43 -8.89 -15.06 -30.92
N GLU A 44 -8.25 -16.23 -30.90
CA GLU A 44 -8.81 -17.44 -30.26
C GLU A 44 -9.02 -17.23 -28.76
N SER A 45 -8.05 -16.61 -28.07
CA SER A 45 -8.16 -16.30 -26.65
C SER A 45 -9.33 -15.35 -26.38
N ARG A 46 -9.53 -14.33 -27.22
CA ARG A 46 -10.67 -13.42 -27.12
C ARG A 46 -11.99 -14.13 -27.40
N ALA A 47 -12.06 -14.97 -28.43
CA ALA A 47 -13.25 -15.73 -28.76
C ALA A 47 -13.65 -16.67 -27.61
N TYR A 48 -12.67 -17.37 -27.03
CA TYR A 48 -12.88 -18.22 -25.86
C TYR A 48 -13.37 -17.43 -24.63
N LEU A 49 -12.79 -16.26 -24.37
CA LEU A 49 -13.24 -15.39 -23.27
C LEU A 49 -14.64 -14.82 -23.51
N ILE A 50 -15.00 -14.52 -24.76
CA ILE A 50 -16.35 -14.07 -25.14
C ILE A 50 -17.35 -15.21 -24.95
N GLU A 51 -17.02 -16.43 -25.35
CA GLU A 51 -17.87 -17.61 -25.16
C GLU A 51 -18.07 -17.93 -23.67
N GLU A 52 -17.01 -17.87 -22.85
CA GLU A 52 -17.12 -18.08 -21.41
C GLU A 52 -17.89 -16.93 -20.73
N LEU A 53 -17.74 -15.69 -21.19
CA LEU A 53 -18.58 -14.55 -20.79
C LEU A 53 -20.05 -14.80 -21.15
N GLU A 54 -20.35 -15.18 -22.39
CA GLU A 54 -21.71 -15.41 -22.87
C GLU A 54 -22.37 -16.59 -22.17
N LYS A 55 -21.62 -17.66 -21.86
CA LYS A 55 -22.07 -18.78 -21.03
C LYS A 55 -22.40 -18.36 -19.60
N LYS A 56 -21.59 -17.45 -19.02
CA LYS A 56 -21.88 -16.83 -17.71
C LYS A 56 -23.08 -15.88 -17.79
N THR A 57 -23.28 -15.18 -18.90
CA THR A 57 -24.41 -14.27 -19.15
C THR A 57 -25.72 -15.03 -19.41
N GLY A 58 -25.68 -16.16 -20.11
CA GLY A 58 -26.82 -17.05 -20.37
C GLY A 58 -27.40 -17.71 -19.11
N GLN A 59 -26.67 -17.69 -18.00
CA GLN A 59 -27.12 -18.09 -16.67
C GLN A 59 -27.87 -16.99 -15.89
N GLY A 60 -28.33 -15.94 -16.57
CA GLY A 60 -29.39 -15.06 -16.05
C GLY A 60 -28.92 -13.91 -15.17
N HIS A 61 -27.75 -13.35 -15.42
CA HIS A 61 -27.38 -12.04 -14.87
C HIS A 61 -26.50 -11.28 -15.86
N LEU A 62 -27.09 -10.27 -16.52
CA LEU A 62 -26.57 -8.91 -16.72
C LEU A 62 -27.13 -8.29 -18.01
N ALA A 63 -28.16 -7.46 -17.85
CA ALA A 63 -28.06 -6.15 -18.49
C ALA A 63 -26.92 -5.44 -17.76
N VAL A 64 -25.87 -5.04 -18.48
CA VAL A 64 -24.75 -4.25 -17.92
C VAL A 64 -25.37 -3.05 -17.19
N SER A 65 -25.30 -3.08 -15.86
CA SER A 65 -25.87 -2.03 -15.04
C SER A 65 -25.05 -0.75 -15.25
N VAL A 66 -25.71 0.40 -15.27
CA VAL A 66 -25.05 1.72 -15.27
C VAL A 66 -24.03 1.81 -14.14
N ASP A 67 -24.29 1.13 -13.02
CA ASP A 67 -23.41 1.02 -11.86
C ASP A 67 -22.08 0.30 -12.15
N ASP A 68 -22.09 -0.77 -12.95
CA ASP A 68 -20.87 -1.49 -13.34
C ASP A 68 -20.02 -0.62 -14.28
N THR A 69 -20.66 0.17 -15.13
CA THR A 69 -19.98 1.12 -16.02
C THR A 69 -19.35 2.25 -15.23
N LEU A 70 -20.05 2.78 -14.22
CA LEU A 70 -19.53 3.80 -13.31
C LEU A 70 -18.33 3.30 -12.50
N LYS A 71 -18.34 2.05 -12.03
CA LYS A 71 -17.18 1.43 -11.34
C LYS A 71 -15.97 1.30 -12.24
N ILE A 72 -16.16 0.92 -13.50
CA ILE A 72 -15.08 0.86 -14.49
C ILE A 72 -14.51 2.26 -14.75
N ILE A 73 -15.36 3.29 -14.83
CA ILE A 73 -14.93 4.68 -14.99
C ILE A 73 -14.14 5.16 -13.77
N ALA A 74 -14.64 4.89 -12.55
CA ALA A 74 -13.95 5.25 -11.32
C ALA A 74 -12.59 4.56 -11.20
N CYS A 75 -12.51 3.26 -11.52
CA CYS A 75 -11.25 2.52 -11.57
C CYS A 75 -10.27 3.11 -12.59
N ARG A 76 -10.77 3.49 -13.78
CA ARG A 76 -9.97 4.15 -14.81
C ARG A 76 -9.44 5.51 -14.35
N GLU A 77 -10.24 6.26 -13.61
CA GLU A 77 -9.85 7.55 -13.06
C GLU A 77 -8.79 7.40 -11.95
N GLN A 78 -8.94 6.41 -11.08
CA GLN A 78 -7.89 6.05 -10.12
C GLN A 78 -6.60 5.66 -10.82
N HIS A 79 -6.68 4.88 -11.90
CA HIS A 79 -5.50 4.49 -12.67
C HIS A 79 -4.82 5.70 -13.31
N LYS A 80 -5.59 6.69 -13.78
CA LYS A 80 -5.05 7.98 -14.26
C LYS A 80 -4.35 8.74 -13.13
N LYS A 81 -4.98 8.87 -11.96
CA LYS A 81 -4.36 9.53 -10.79
C LYS A 81 -3.06 8.84 -10.37
N LEU A 82 -3.05 7.50 -10.37
CA LEU A 82 -1.85 6.71 -10.06
C LEU A 82 -0.75 6.94 -11.09
N SER A 83 -1.08 6.92 -12.39
CA SER A 83 -0.11 7.21 -13.46
C SER A 83 0.43 8.64 -13.42
N ALA A 84 -0.39 9.61 -13.01
CA ALA A 84 0.03 11.00 -12.82
C ALA A 84 1.00 11.13 -11.64
N LEU A 85 0.68 10.51 -10.50
CA LEU A 85 1.57 10.45 -9.34
C LEU A 85 2.89 9.72 -9.65
N GLU A 86 2.86 8.65 -10.45
CA GLU A 86 4.07 7.97 -10.92
C GLU A 86 4.93 8.88 -11.81
N MET A 87 4.30 9.68 -12.67
CA MET A 87 4.98 10.66 -13.52
C MET A 87 5.60 11.79 -12.69
N GLU A 88 4.86 12.34 -11.72
CA GLU A 88 5.35 13.34 -10.77
C GLU A 88 6.50 12.79 -9.92
N LEU A 89 6.39 11.56 -9.42
CA LEU A 89 7.46 10.89 -8.69
C LEU A 89 8.69 10.69 -9.57
N ALA A 90 8.52 10.34 -10.84
CA ALA A 90 9.62 10.21 -11.79
C ALA A 90 10.29 11.56 -12.08
N ALA A 91 9.51 12.64 -12.26
CA ALA A 91 10.04 14.00 -12.43
C ALA A 91 10.80 14.46 -11.18
N ALA A 92 10.21 14.30 -10.00
CA ALA A 92 10.87 14.62 -8.73
C ALA A 92 12.19 13.85 -8.58
N ARG A 93 12.25 12.57 -8.98
CA ARG A 93 13.51 11.78 -8.97
C ARG A 93 14.58 12.36 -9.90
N GLN A 94 14.20 12.87 -11.07
CA GLN A 94 15.14 13.55 -11.98
C GLN A 94 15.63 14.88 -11.40
N GLU A 95 14.79 15.57 -10.61
CA GLU A 95 15.15 16.78 -9.87
C GLU A 95 15.93 16.51 -8.57
N GLY A 96 16.29 15.24 -8.30
CA GLY A 96 17.13 14.85 -7.16
C GLY A 96 16.35 14.36 -5.94
N PHE A 97 15.04 14.14 -6.03
CA PHE A 97 14.28 13.46 -4.97
C PHE A 97 14.73 12.00 -4.85
N VAL A 98 15.47 11.70 -3.79
CA VAL A 98 15.78 10.32 -3.41
C VAL A 98 14.73 9.88 -2.39
N PRO A 99 13.91 8.85 -2.69
CA PRO A 99 13.05 8.26 -1.67
C PRO A 99 13.91 7.87 -0.47
N LYS A 100 13.49 8.22 0.77
CA LYS A 100 14.27 7.95 2.01
C LYS A 100 14.85 6.52 2.05
N HIS A 101 14.13 5.54 1.51
CA HIS A 101 14.51 4.12 1.48
C HIS A 101 15.63 3.74 0.47
N PHE A 102 16.04 4.66 -0.42
CA PHE A 102 17.14 4.48 -1.39
C PHE A 102 18.29 5.48 -1.18
N SER A 103 18.24 6.32 -0.13
CA SER A 103 19.35 7.18 0.24
C SER A 103 20.48 6.34 0.81
N GLY A 104 21.38 5.91 -0.07
CA GLY A 104 22.65 5.32 0.31
C GLY A 104 23.48 6.38 1.04
N ASN A 105 23.68 6.16 2.34
CA ASN A 105 24.82 6.63 3.14
C ASN A 105 25.34 8.06 2.84
N ASP A 106 24.68 9.07 3.39
CA ASP A 106 25.32 10.36 3.64
C ASP A 106 25.18 10.77 5.11
N GLY A 107 26.19 10.40 5.90
CA GLY A 107 26.79 11.22 6.97
C GLY A 107 25.97 11.63 8.20
N LYS A 108 24.66 11.44 8.28
CA LYS A 108 23.84 11.75 9.47
C LYS A 108 23.18 10.47 9.96
N HIS A 109 23.76 9.88 11.00
CA HIS A 109 23.28 8.69 11.74
C HIS A 109 22.31 7.83 10.93
N ALA A 110 22.83 6.90 10.12
CA ALA A 110 22.00 5.89 9.47
C ALA A 110 21.08 5.29 10.54
N THR A 111 19.81 5.68 10.52
CA THR A 111 18.80 5.11 11.40
C THR A 111 18.79 3.64 11.07
N LYS A 112 19.30 2.82 12.00
CA LYS A 112 19.38 1.37 11.84
C LYS A 112 18.02 0.88 11.36
N LYS A 113 17.97 0.33 10.15
CA LYS A 113 16.74 -0.21 9.58
C LYS A 113 16.15 -1.21 10.55
N VAL A 114 14.94 -0.94 11.05
CA VAL A 114 14.27 -1.81 12.03
C VAL A 114 13.35 -2.78 11.30
N LEU A 115 13.11 -3.94 11.89
CA LEU A 115 12.21 -4.94 11.32
C LEU A 115 10.77 -4.44 11.35
N SER A 116 10.31 -3.89 12.48
CA SER A 116 8.94 -3.40 12.56
C SER A 116 8.70 -2.34 13.62
N VAL A 117 7.77 -1.43 13.32
CA VAL A 117 7.17 -0.50 14.29
C VAL A 117 5.72 -0.90 14.55
N ILE A 118 5.42 -1.21 15.81
CA ILE A 118 4.09 -1.59 16.29
C ILE A 118 3.47 -0.42 17.06
N GLY A 119 2.36 0.11 16.53
CA GLY A 119 1.50 1.09 17.20
C GLY A 119 0.32 0.40 17.88
N ILE A 120 0.27 0.49 19.21
CA ILE A 120 -0.86 0.00 20.02
C ILE A 120 -1.86 1.14 20.19
N MET A 121 -3.03 1.03 19.56
CA MET A 121 -4.10 2.03 19.64
C MET A 121 -4.75 1.99 21.03
N THR A 122 -4.55 3.04 21.83
CA THR A 122 -5.12 3.20 23.19
C THR A 122 -5.88 4.51 23.31
N THR A 123 -6.86 4.59 24.21
CA THR A 123 -7.59 5.84 24.52
C THR A 123 -7.32 6.32 25.94
N PHE A 124 -7.90 7.48 26.31
CA PHE A 124 -7.97 7.93 27.70
C PHE A 124 -8.68 6.92 28.61
N GLY A 125 -8.37 6.95 29.90
CA GLY A 125 -8.94 6.04 30.90
C GLY A 125 -8.45 4.58 30.84
N ARG A 126 -7.60 4.21 29.86
CA ARG A 126 -7.11 2.84 29.66
C ARG A 126 -5.73 2.55 30.23
N LYS A 127 -5.32 3.30 31.26
CA LYS A 127 -4.04 3.08 31.96
C LYS A 127 -3.85 1.65 32.45
N LYS A 128 -4.89 1.04 33.02
CA LYS A 128 -4.85 -0.37 33.48
C LYS A 128 -4.54 -1.35 32.35
N ASN A 129 -5.10 -1.14 31.15
CA ASN A 129 -4.83 -1.98 29.97
C ASN A 129 -3.38 -1.82 29.51
N ARG A 130 -2.88 -0.58 29.43
CA ARG A 130 -1.48 -0.32 29.08
C ARG A 130 -0.52 -0.97 30.07
N ASP A 131 -0.79 -0.88 31.36
CA ASP A 131 0.01 -1.53 32.40
C ASP A 131 -0.03 -3.07 32.29
N ALA A 132 -1.18 -3.64 31.93
CA ALA A 132 -1.29 -5.07 31.66
C ALA A 132 -0.44 -5.48 30.45
N ILE A 133 -0.48 -4.73 29.35
CA ILE A 133 0.33 -4.98 28.15
C ILE A 133 1.83 -4.91 28.44
N ARG A 134 2.26 -3.87 29.16
CA ARG A 134 3.65 -3.70 29.63
C ARG A 134 4.15 -4.91 30.39
N LYS A 135 3.32 -5.45 31.29
CA LYS A 135 3.63 -6.63 32.10
C LYS A 135 3.57 -7.93 31.30
N ALA A 136 2.67 -8.03 30.33
CA ALA A 136 2.37 -9.28 29.63
C ALA A 136 3.33 -9.58 28.47
N TRP A 137 3.50 -8.64 27.53
CA TRP A 137 4.23 -8.93 26.28
C TRP A 137 5.12 -7.81 25.78
N MET A 138 4.78 -6.53 26.03
CA MET A 138 5.58 -5.41 25.55
C MET A 138 6.93 -5.28 26.29
N GLN A 139 6.95 -5.66 27.57
CA GLN A 139 8.09 -5.49 28.48
C GLN A 139 8.46 -4.01 28.67
N THR A 140 9.20 -3.66 29.74
CA THR A 140 9.54 -2.27 30.06
C THR A 140 11.03 -2.06 30.30
N GLY A 141 11.48 -0.81 30.18
CA GLY A 141 12.85 -0.41 30.51
C GLY A 141 13.92 -1.08 29.63
N THR A 142 14.84 -1.82 30.25
CA THR A 142 15.99 -2.44 29.56
C THR A 142 15.57 -3.56 28.61
N ALA A 143 14.46 -4.24 28.90
CA ALA A 143 13.94 -5.31 28.06
C ALA A 143 13.38 -4.77 26.73
N MET A 144 12.69 -3.63 26.76
CA MET A 144 12.21 -2.93 25.57
C MET A 144 13.37 -2.45 24.68
N LYS A 145 14.45 -1.93 25.28
CA LYS A 145 15.67 -1.58 24.52
C LYS A 145 16.29 -2.81 23.86
N LYS A 146 16.40 -3.93 24.58
CA LYS A 146 16.88 -5.20 24.01
C LYS A 146 16.00 -5.69 22.86
N LEU A 147 14.69 -5.49 22.93
CA LEU A 147 13.76 -5.85 21.85
C LEU A 147 14.05 -5.04 20.58
N ALA A 148 14.21 -3.73 20.71
CA ALA A 148 14.58 -2.84 19.60
C ALA A 148 15.98 -3.19 19.06
N ASP A 149 16.97 -3.41 19.92
CA ASP A 149 18.35 -3.65 19.51
C ASP A 149 18.55 -5.02 18.87
N LYS A 150 17.96 -6.08 19.44
CA LYS A 150 18.16 -7.47 19.00
C LYS A 150 17.18 -7.90 17.92
N LYS A 151 15.89 -7.58 18.08
CA LYS A 151 14.84 -8.02 17.14
C LYS A 151 14.47 -6.95 16.14
N GLY A 152 14.92 -5.71 16.32
CA GLY A 152 14.51 -4.60 15.46
C GLY A 152 13.01 -4.31 15.57
N ILE A 153 12.38 -4.59 16.71
CA ILE A 153 10.95 -4.34 16.91
C ILE A 153 10.78 -3.19 17.89
N ILE A 154 10.10 -2.14 17.44
CA ILE A 154 9.76 -0.97 18.25
C ILE A 154 8.27 -1.05 18.55
N VAL A 155 7.91 -0.93 19.83
CA VAL A 155 6.51 -0.96 20.27
C VAL A 155 6.20 0.34 20.98
N ARG A 156 5.11 1.00 20.60
CA ARG A 156 4.65 2.27 21.19
C ARG A 156 3.14 2.30 21.34
N PHE A 157 2.66 2.88 22.44
CA PHE A 157 1.26 3.25 22.58
C PHE A 157 0.96 4.50 21.77
N VAL A 158 -0.13 4.48 21.02
CA VAL A 158 -0.54 5.59 20.15
C VAL A 158 -1.80 6.21 20.72
N ILE A 159 -1.74 7.51 20.97
CA ILE A 159 -2.83 8.30 21.53
C ILE A 159 -2.80 9.71 20.92
N GLY A 160 -3.96 10.26 20.60
CA GLY A 160 -4.15 11.67 20.28
C GLY A 160 -4.34 12.52 21.55
N ARG A 161 -4.69 13.77 21.34
CA ARG A 161 -4.94 14.76 22.38
C ARG A 161 -6.41 14.80 22.79
N SER A 162 -6.69 15.31 23.98
CA SER A 162 -8.06 15.59 24.38
C SER A 162 -8.64 16.75 23.57
N ALA A 163 -9.97 16.86 23.51
CA ALA A 163 -10.62 17.96 22.81
C ALA A 163 -10.26 19.34 23.43
N ASN A 164 -9.94 19.36 24.72
CA ASN A 164 -9.48 20.54 25.43
C ASN A 164 -7.99 20.40 25.75
N HIS A 165 -7.14 20.80 24.80
CA HIS A 165 -5.68 20.69 24.93
C HIS A 165 -5.18 21.19 26.29
N GLY A 166 -4.36 20.36 26.96
CA GLY A 166 -3.77 20.69 28.26
C GLY A 166 -4.71 20.50 29.46
N ASP A 167 -5.85 19.82 29.27
CA ASP A 167 -6.69 19.37 30.37
C ASP A 167 -6.01 18.27 31.22
N ASN A 168 -6.74 17.77 32.22
CA ASN A 168 -6.21 16.74 33.11
C ASN A 168 -5.95 15.40 32.40
N LEU A 169 -6.69 15.10 31.32
CA LEU A 169 -6.50 13.88 30.53
C LEU A 169 -5.17 13.92 29.77
N ASP A 170 -4.88 15.05 29.12
CA ASP A 170 -3.59 15.28 28.46
C ASP A 170 -2.44 15.23 29.47
N LYS A 171 -2.57 15.90 30.62
CA LYS A 171 -1.55 15.89 31.68
C LYS A 171 -1.28 14.50 32.25
N GLU A 172 -2.30 13.66 32.39
CA GLU A 172 -2.13 12.28 32.85
C GLU A 172 -1.28 11.48 31.85
N VAL A 173 -1.57 11.62 30.55
CA VAL A 173 -0.82 10.96 29.47
C VAL A 173 0.60 11.48 29.37
N GLU A 174 0.81 12.80 29.46
CA GLU A 174 2.15 13.41 29.45
C GLU A 174 2.98 12.93 30.64
N THR A 175 2.38 12.87 31.83
CA THR A 175 3.04 12.36 33.04
C THR A 175 3.41 10.90 32.86
N GLU A 176 2.50 10.05 32.38
CA GLU A 176 2.79 8.65 32.11
C GLU A 176 3.90 8.49 31.06
N SER A 177 3.79 9.22 29.94
CA SER A 177 4.77 9.23 28.85
C SER A 177 6.17 9.63 29.32
N SER A 178 6.28 10.63 30.20
CA SER A 178 7.56 11.05 30.76
C SER A 178 8.24 9.96 31.61
N GLN A 179 7.45 9.09 32.25
CA GLN A 179 7.94 8.02 33.11
C GLN A 179 8.32 6.77 32.32
N THR A 180 7.52 6.42 31.31
CA THR A 180 7.68 5.15 30.57
C THR A 180 8.42 5.31 29.26
N ASN A 181 8.40 6.50 28.68
CA ASN A 181 8.95 6.83 27.36
C ASN A 181 8.52 5.82 26.28
N ASP A 182 7.24 5.45 26.28
CA ASP A 182 6.66 4.41 25.41
C ASP A 182 5.43 4.85 24.60
N PHE A 183 5.18 6.16 24.52
CA PHE A 183 4.08 6.74 23.77
C PHE A 183 4.52 7.40 22.45
N ILE A 184 3.59 7.42 21.51
CA ILE A 184 3.49 8.35 20.39
C ILE A 184 2.24 9.17 20.66
N ILE A 185 2.43 10.45 20.94
CA ILE A 185 1.35 11.41 21.15
C ILE A 185 1.15 12.17 19.84
N LEU A 186 -0.05 12.05 19.26
CA LEU A 186 -0.40 12.68 17.98
C LEU A 186 -1.02 14.05 18.25
N ASP A 187 -0.22 15.11 18.19
CA ASP A 187 -0.65 16.46 18.57
C ASP A 187 -1.78 17.02 17.70
N ASN A 188 -1.81 16.66 16.41
CA ASN A 188 -2.82 17.13 15.45
C ASN A 188 -4.08 16.25 15.40
N GLN A 189 -4.22 15.28 16.30
CA GLN A 189 -5.34 14.35 16.33
C GLN A 189 -6.08 14.44 17.65
N VAL A 190 -7.38 14.75 17.60
CA VAL A 190 -8.25 14.65 18.77
C VAL A 190 -8.67 13.19 18.98
N GLU A 191 -8.61 12.71 20.22
CA GLU A 191 -9.13 11.40 20.59
C GLU A 191 -10.65 11.43 20.69
N THR A 192 -11.29 10.85 19.70
CA THR A 192 -12.72 10.58 19.70
C THR A 192 -12.99 9.16 19.22
N SER A 193 -14.10 8.56 19.66
CA SER A 193 -14.49 7.20 19.26
C SER A 193 -14.79 7.08 17.76
N GLU A 194 -15.17 8.20 17.13
CA GLU A 194 -15.59 8.28 15.73
C GLU A 194 -14.40 8.46 14.77
N GLU A 195 -13.24 8.91 15.26
CA GLU A 195 -12.07 9.24 14.43
C GLU A 195 -10.93 8.21 14.49
N LYS A 196 -11.24 6.94 14.76
CA LYS A 196 -10.24 5.85 14.79
C LYS A 196 -9.44 5.77 13.49
N ALA A 197 -10.14 5.95 12.38
CA ALA A 197 -9.64 6.16 11.02
C ALA A 197 -8.43 7.10 10.92
N LYS A 198 -8.69 8.36 11.29
CA LYS A 198 -7.77 9.48 11.22
C LYS A 198 -6.57 9.23 12.13
N LYS A 199 -6.82 8.69 13.33
CA LYS A 199 -5.75 8.30 14.24
C LYS A 199 -4.81 7.25 13.64
N ILE A 200 -5.35 6.20 13.00
CA ILE A 200 -4.54 5.15 12.36
C ILE A 200 -3.72 5.76 11.22
N LYS A 201 -4.32 6.65 10.40
CA LYS A 201 -3.63 7.39 9.35
C LYS A 201 -2.48 8.23 9.88
N SER A 202 -2.75 9.04 10.88
CA SER A 202 -1.75 9.89 11.55
C SER A 202 -0.62 9.06 12.16
N PHE A 203 -0.92 7.89 12.74
CA PHE A 203 0.10 6.97 13.21
C PHE A 203 1.04 6.49 12.10
N PHE A 204 0.51 6.02 10.97
CA PHE A 204 1.37 5.52 9.90
C PHE A 204 2.24 6.62 9.30
N ILE A 205 1.70 7.82 9.14
CA ILE A 205 2.47 9.00 8.71
C ILE A 205 3.60 9.26 9.70
N TYR A 206 3.28 9.39 10.98
CA TYR A 206 4.27 9.61 12.04
C TYR A 206 5.34 8.51 12.06
N ALA A 207 4.94 7.24 11.92
CA ALA A 207 5.86 6.12 12.01
C ALA A 207 6.85 6.09 10.83
N VAL A 208 6.38 6.33 9.61
CA VAL A 208 7.21 6.39 8.40
C VAL A 208 8.18 7.58 8.44
N ASP A 209 7.78 8.69 9.06
CA ASP A 209 8.65 9.86 9.17
C ASP A 209 9.77 9.68 10.18
N ASN A 210 9.52 8.93 11.26
CA ASN A 210 10.43 8.78 12.41
C ASN A 210 11.28 7.51 12.38
N TRP A 211 10.84 6.44 11.69
CA TRP A 211 11.55 5.17 11.64
C TRP A 211 11.65 4.65 10.21
N ASP A 212 12.83 4.19 9.83
CA ASP A 212 13.01 3.38 8.63
C ASP A 212 12.79 1.90 8.99
N ALA A 213 11.55 1.42 8.79
CA ALA A 213 11.14 0.07 9.14
C ALA A 213 10.71 -0.75 7.91
N GLU A 214 10.95 -2.07 7.95
CA GLU A 214 10.42 -2.99 6.92
C GLU A 214 8.91 -3.15 7.02
N PHE A 215 8.35 -3.17 8.24
CA PHE A 215 6.91 -3.33 8.46
C PHE A 215 6.36 -2.35 9.50
N TYR A 216 5.17 -1.82 9.24
CA TYR A 216 4.41 -1.00 10.16
C TYR A 216 3.15 -1.73 10.57
N ALA A 217 2.88 -1.78 11.86
CA ALA A 217 1.89 -2.66 12.47
C ALA A 217 0.93 -1.86 13.36
N LYS A 218 -0.37 -2.13 13.23
CA LYS A 218 -1.42 -1.58 14.09
C LYS A 218 -2.00 -2.70 14.94
N VAL A 219 -2.07 -2.48 16.25
CA VAL A 219 -2.60 -3.43 17.24
C VAL A 219 -3.54 -2.69 18.18
N ASN A 220 -4.58 -3.35 18.69
CA ASN A 220 -5.49 -2.77 19.69
C ASN A 220 -4.99 -3.02 21.12
N ASP A 221 -5.46 -2.23 22.08
CA ASP A 221 -5.04 -2.32 23.50
C ASP A 221 -5.68 -3.46 24.30
N ASP A 222 -6.37 -4.38 23.64
CA ASP A 222 -6.98 -5.60 24.18
C ASP A 222 -6.42 -6.88 23.55
N VAL A 223 -5.34 -6.78 22.77
CA VAL A 223 -4.70 -7.89 22.07
C VAL A 223 -3.37 -8.29 22.73
N TYR A 224 -3.11 -9.60 22.74
CA TYR A 224 -1.82 -10.17 23.10
C TYR A 224 -1.00 -10.49 21.84
N VAL A 225 0.27 -10.09 21.81
CA VAL A 225 1.17 -10.36 20.69
C VAL A 225 2.37 -11.18 21.15
N ASN A 226 2.56 -12.36 20.53
CA ASN A 226 3.79 -13.12 20.67
C ASN A 226 4.89 -12.51 19.78
N LEU A 227 5.76 -11.70 20.38
CA LEU A 227 6.82 -10.96 19.66
C LEU A 227 7.84 -11.86 18.95
N ASP A 228 8.13 -13.05 19.47
CA ASP A 228 9.03 -14.02 18.82
C ASP A 228 8.40 -14.61 17.56
N GLY A 229 7.17 -15.10 17.67
CA GLY A 229 6.41 -15.61 16.53
C GLY A 229 6.16 -14.51 15.49
N PHE A 230 5.82 -13.31 15.95
CA PHE A 230 5.63 -12.13 15.11
C PHE A 230 6.87 -11.81 14.27
N GLY A 231 8.05 -11.71 14.90
CA GLY A 231 9.29 -11.44 14.18
C GLY A 231 9.64 -12.54 13.17
N GLY A 232 9.40 -13.81 13.53
CA GLY A 232 9.58 -14.93 12.62
C GLY A 232 8.68 -14.86 11.38
N VAL A 233 7.39 -14.54 11.56
CA VAL A 233 6.46 -14.35 10.45
C VAL A 233 6.92 -13.21 9.56
N LEU A 234 7.23 -12.02 10.10
CA LEU A 234 7.66 -10.88 9.28
C LEU A 234 8.92 -11.18 8.47
N THR A 235 9.87 -11.90 9.06
CA THR A 235 11.11 -12.30 8.37
C THR A 235 10.82 -13.16 7.13
N SER A 236 9.81 -14.03 7.18
CA SER A 236 9.38 -14.85 6.03
C SER A 236 8.68 -14.08 4.90
N TYR A 237 8.41 -12.78 5.09
CA TYR A 237 7.80 -11.88 4.10
C TYR A 237 8.77 -10.78 3.64
N LEU A 238 10.06 -10.83 4.00
CA LEU A 238 11.04 -9.80 3.62
C LEU A 238 11.33 -9.76 2.11
N ASP A 239 11.18 -10.88 1.41
CA ASP A 239 11.33 -11.00 -0.04
C ASP A 239 10.06 -10.58 -0.82
N LYS A 240 8.91 -10.54 -0.16
CA LYS A 240 7.62 -10.21 -0.79
C LYS A 240 7.40 -8.69 -0.84
N PRO A 241 7.28 -8.06 -2.02
CA PRO A 241 6.97 -6.64 -2.11
C PRO A 241 5.50 -6.39 -1.74
N ARG A 242 5.21 -5.23 -1.13
CA ARG A 242 3.84 -4.74 -0.84
C ARG A 242 2.96 -5.75 -0.07
N ALA A 243 3.54 -6.42 0.92
CA ALA A 243 2.81 -7.38 1.73
C ALA A 243 1.85 -6.67 2.70
N TYR A 244 0.60 -7.14 2.75
CA TYR A 244 -0.41 -6.78 3.75
C TYR A 244 -0.84 -8.06 4.47
N ILE A 245 -0.63 -8.14 5.78
CA ILE A 245 -0.72 -9.37 6.56
C ILE A 245 -1.67 -9.13 7.73
N GLY A 246 -2.57 -10.07 7.97
CA GLY A 246 -3.49 -10.04 9.09
C GLY A 246 -4.61 -11.05 8.90
N CYS A 247 -5.54 -11.09 9.86
CA CYS A 247 -6.74 -11.92 9.74
C CYS A 247 -7.71 -11.25 8.75
N MET A 248 -7.58 -11.62 7.48
CA MET A 248 -8.43 -11.12 6.42
C MET A 248 -9.81 -11.77 6.53
N LYS A 249 -10.86 -10.95 6.68
CA LYS A 249 -12.23 -11.41 6.52
C LYS A 249 -12.64 -11.19 5.07
N SER A 250 -13.23 -12.22 4.48
CA SER A 250 -13.83 -12.20 3.15
C SER A 250 -15.22 -12.80 3.26
N GLY A 251 -16.20 -12.20 2.59
CA GLY A 251 -17.59 -12.65 2.63
C GLY A 251 -18.57 -11.50 2.54
N GLU A 252 -19.84 -11.82 2.80
CA GLU A 252 -20.92 -10.84 2.81
C GLU A 252 -20.80 -9.87 3.99
N VAL A 253 -21.05 -8.58 3.72
CA VAL A 253 -21.17 -7.54 4.73
C VAL A 253 -22.63 -7.46 5.14
N PHE A 254 -22.92 -7.75 6.42
CA PHE A 254 -24.29 -7.77 6.91
C PHE A 254 -24.80 -6.35 7.18
N SER A 255 -25.74 -5.89 6.36
CA SER A 255 -26.35 -4.55 6.44
C SER A 255 -27.60 -4.46 7.31
N GLU A 256 -28.09 -5.59 7.82
CA GLU A 256 -29.34 -5.63 8.59
C GLU A 256 -29.07 -5.41 10.08
N PRO A 257 -29.65 -4.37 10.73
CA PRO A 257 -29.42 -4.06 12.14
C PRO A 257 -29.81 -5.17 13.12
N THR A 258 -30.71 -6.07 12.69
CA THR A 258 -31.17 -7.23 13.46
C THR A 258 -30.17 -8.38 13.44
N ASN A 259 -29.19 -8.35 12.53
CA ASN A 259 -28.17 -9.38 12.44
C ASN A 259 -27.12 -9.17 13.53
N LYS A 260 -26.71 -10.26 14.20
CA LYS A 260 -25.64 -10.25 15.20
C LYS A 260 -24.33 -9.67 14.65
N TRP A 261 -24.09 -9.81 13.36
CA TRP A 261 -22.87 -9.39 12.67
C TRP A 261 -23.07 -8.12 11.84
N HIS A 262 -24.10 -7.34 12.14
CA HIS A 262 -24.35 -6.05 11.51
C HIS A 262 -23.11 -5.17 11.55
N GLU A 263 -22.69 -4.68 10.38
CA GLU A 263 -21.62 -3.69 10.25
C GLU A 263 -22.27 -2.30 10.16
N PRO A 264 -22.14 -1.42 11.16
CA PRO A 264 -22.73 -0.08 11.13
C PRO A 264 -22.33 0.75 9.90
N ASP A 265 -21.12 0.50 9.40
CA ASP A 265 -20.56 1.14 8.22
C ASP A 265 -20.73 0.31 6.95
N TRP A 266 -21.72 -0.60 6.91
CA TRP A 266 -21.97 -1.48 5.75
C TRP A 266 -22.11 -0.71 4.44
N TRP A 267 -22.65 0.51 4.50
CA TRP A 267 -22.87 1.39 3.36
C TRP A 267 -21.55 1.81 2.67
N LYS A 268 -20.42 1.79 3.39
CA LYS A 268 -19.08 2.04 2.84
C LYS A 268 -18.58 0.91 1.93
N PHE A 269 -19.21 -0.27 2.00
CA PHE A 269 -18.84 -1.45 1.22
C PHE A 269 -19.70 -1.60 -0.06
N GLY A 270 -20.57 -0.62 -0.35
CA GLY A 270 -21.47 -0.61 -1.50
C GLY A 270 -22.90 -1.06 -1.17
N ASP A 271 -23.79 -0.95 -2.17
CA ASP A 271 -25.21 -1.29 -2.01
C ASP A 271 -25.47 -2.80 -1.98
N ARG A 272 -26.63 -3.21 -1.41
CA ARG A 272 -27.11 -4.61 -1.33
C ARG A 272 -27.04 -5.41 -2.65
N LYS A 273 -27.03 -4.72 -3.80
CA LYS A 273 -27.00 -5.33 -5.14
C LYS A 273 -25.58 -5.51 -5.69
N SER A 274 -24.62 -4.76 -5.18
CA SER A 274 -23.21 -4.93 -5.52
C SER A 274 -22.57 -5.88 -4.52
N LYS A 275 -22.47 -7.16 -4.88
CA LYS A 275 -21.67 -8.14 -4.14
C LYS A 275 -20.18 -7.83 -4.32
N ILE A 276 -19.71 -6.73 -3.74
CA ILE A 276 -18.29 -6.43 -3.65
C ILE A 276 -17.77 -7.28 -2.49
N TYR A 277 -17.09 -8.38 -2.84
CA TYR A 277 -16.32 -9.14 -1.86
C TYR A 277 -15.11 -8.30 -1.46
N GLN A 278 -15.26 -7.49 -0.41
CA GLN A 278 -14.16 -6.69 0.10
C GLN A 278 -13.36 -7.51 1.10
N ILE A 279 -12.04 -7.54 0.92
CA ILE A 279 -11.12 -8.13 1.88
C ILE A 279 -10.74 -7.01 2.84
N TYR A 280 -11.10 -7.15 4.10
CA TYR A 280 -10.75 -6.19 5.13
C TYR A 280 -10.17 -6.90 6.35
N CYS A 281 -9.33 -6.20 7.09
CA CYS A 281 -8.62 -6.73 8.23
C CYS A 281 -8.90 -5.86 9.44
N TYR A 282 -9.38 -6.47 10.53
CA TYR A 282 -9.60 -5.75 11.79
C TYR A 282 -8.28 -5.44 12.53
N ASP A 283 -7.24 -6.27 12.32
CA ASP A 283 -5.91 -6.13 12.94
C ASP A 283 -4.80 -6.29 11.89
N THR A 284 -4.05 -5.22 11.65
CA THR A 284 -3.31 -5.01 10.40
C THR A 284 -1.80 -4.93 10.60
N LEU A 285 -1.04 -5.67 9.77
CA LEU A 285 0.40 -5.51 9.55
C LEU A 285 0.65 -5.16 8.08
N SER A 286 1.42 -4.11 7.81
CA SER A 286 1.64 -3.62 6.45
C SER A 286 3.12 -3.34 6.19
N LYS A 287 3.65 -3.90 5.10
CA LYS A 287 5.03 -3.69 4.63
C LYS A 287 5.17 -2.39 3.83
N TYR A 288 4.10 -2.00 3.14
CA TYR A 288 3.90 -0.68 2.56
C TYR A 288 2.41 -0.42 2.58
N ILE A 289 2.03 0.75 3.11
CA ILE A 289 0.67 1.24 3.28
C ILE A 289 -0.22 0.84 2.08
N LEU A 290 -1.13 -0.10 2.31
CA LEU A 290 -2.47 -0.03 1.75
C LEU A 290 -3.39 0.17 2.94
N PHE A 291 -3.81 1.43 3.14
CA PHE A 291 -4.91 1.76 4.02
C PHE A 291 -6.13 0.90 3.65
N PRO A 292 -7.09 0.64 4.56
CA PRO A 292 -8.43 0.31 4.12
C PRO A 292 -8.84 1.37 3.09
N LEU A 293 -9.08 0.91 1.87
CA LEU A 293 -9.16 1.69 0.63
C LEU A 293 -10.35 2.68 0.57
N TYR A 294 -10.98 3.03 1.69
CA TYR A 294 -12.21 3.81 1.71
C TYR A 294 -12.13 5.11 2.51
N GLU A 295 -11.55 5.12 3.72
CA GLU A 295 -11.43 6.36 4.51
C GLU A 295 -10.54 7.42 3.85
N PHE A 296 -9.65 7.01 2.96
CA PHE A 296 -8.84 7.92 2.16
C PHE A 296 -9.59 8.49 0.95
N PHE A 297 -10.59 7.80 0.40
CA PHE A 297 -11.35 8.30 -0.76
C PHE A 297 -12.36 9.38 -0.39
N ASP A 298 -13.02 9.28 0.75
CA ASP A 298 -13.95 10.33 1.20
C ASP A 298 -13.22 11.60 1.66
N GLU A 299 -12.06 11.49 2.33
CA GLU A 299 -11.29 12.67 2.76
C GLU A 299 -10.52 13.36 1.63
N LEU A 300 -10.05 12.64 0.60
CA LEU A 300 -9.38 13.26 -0.57
C LEU A 300 -10.35 13.88 -1.57
N MET A 301 -11.65 13.59 -1.48
CA MET A 301 -12.67 14.21 -2.32
C MET A 301 -13.28 15.48 -1.67
N GLN A 302 -12.81 15.85 -0.46
CA GLN A 302 -13.24 17.06 0.27
C GLN A 302 -12.16 18.14 0.41
N GLN A 303 -11.03 18.02 -0.29
CA GLN A 303 -10.07 19.12 -0.54
C GLN A 303 -9.86 19.29 -2.05
#